data_AF-A0A7J8Y0L4-F1
#
_entry.id   AF-A0A7J8Y0L4-F1
#
_cell.length_a   1.000
_cell.length_b   1.000
_cell.length_c   1.000
_cell.angle_alpha   90.00
_cell.angle_beta   90.00
_cell.angle_gamma   90.00
#
_symmetry.space_group_name_H-M   'P 1'
#
loop_
_entity.id
_entity.type
_entity.pdbx_description
1 polymer ?
#
loop_
_entity_poly.entity_id
_entity_poly.type
_entity_poly.pdbx_seq_one_letter_code
_entity_poly.pdbx_strand_id
1 'polypeptide(L)' 'MENTNSLLARTLKSKYYPESDFLQAELGYYSSFTWRRVWSTKKLLKEEYKIRDSQK' A
#
# COMPACT_ATOMS: atom_id res chain seq x y z
N MET A 1 -1.46 -3.03 8.65
CA MET A 1 -0.60 -4.23 8.50
C MET A 1 0.10 -4.44 9.82
N GLU A 2 -0.35 -5.40 10.62
CA GLU A 2 0.08 -5.58 12.02
C GLU A 2 1.50 -6.17 12.18
N ASN A 3 2.22 -6.39 11.06
CA ASN A 3 3.58 -6.92 11.10
C ASN A 3 4.47 -6.37 9.96
N THR A 4 4.82 -5.08 10.08
CA THR A 4 5.76 -4.38 9.20
C THR A 4 7.17 -4.98 9.18
N ASN A 5 7.51 -5.81 10.17
CA ASN A 5 8.80 -6.50 10.27
C ASN A 5 8.87 -7.82 9.50
N SER A 6 7.76 -8.30 8.93
CA SER A 6 7.79 -9.51 8.09
C SER A 6 8.69 -9.32 6.86
N LEU A 7 9.34 -10.39 6.42
CA LEU A 7 10.16 -10.38 5.20
C LEU A 7 9.34 -9.89 3.99
N LEU A 8 8.07 -10.29 3.91
CA LEU A 8 7.17 -9.87 2.85
C LEU A 8 6.98 -8.35 2.86
N ALA A 9 6.65 -7.75 4.02
CA ALA A 9 6.46 -6.31 4.14
C ALA A 9 7.73 -5.53 3.78
N ARG A 10 8.90 -5.97 4.27
CA ARG A 10 10.20 -5.36 3.97
C ARG A 10 10.56 -5.45 2.49
N THR A 11 10.34 -6.62 1.87
CA THR A 11 10.59 -6.85 0.44
C THR A 11 9.68 -5.97 -0.43
N LEU A 12 8.40 -5.89 -0.09
CA LEU A 12 7.45 -5.04 -0.82
C LEU A 12 7.79 -3.56 -0.68
N LYS A 13 8.14 -3.10 0.53
CA LYS A 13 8.59 -1.72 0.77
C LYS A 13 9.82 -1.40 -0.08
N SER A 14 10.87 -2.21 0.02
CA SER A 14 12.11 -1.99 -0.73
C SER A 14 11.91 -1.97 -2.25
N LYS A 15 10.96 -2.74 -2.78
CA LYS A 15 10.71 -2.84 -4.22
C LYS A 15 9.79 -1.75 -4.76
N TYR A 16 8.74 -1.38 -4.03
CA TYR A 16 7.64 -0.57 -4.57
C TYR A 16 7.49 0.80 -3.90
N TYR A 17 8.04 1.01 -2.70
CA TYR A 17 7.98 2.27 -1.97
C TYR A 17 9.16 2.40 -0.99
N PRO A 18 10.42 2.45 -1.48
CA PRO A 18 11.59 2.41 -0.61
C PRO A 18 11.70 3.66 0.29
N GLU A 19 11.38 4.83 -0.27
CA GLU A 19 11.50 6.15 0.38
C GLU A 19 10.15 6.81 0.67
N SER A 20 9.05 6.09 0.46
CA SER A 20 7.70 6.61 0.60
C SER A 20 6.81 5.66 1.40
N ASP A 21 5.57 6.09 1.64
CA ASP A 21 4.56 5.26 2.31
C ASP A 21 3.75 4.42 1.33
N PHE A 22 3.14 3.34 1.84
CA PHE A 22 2.23 2.49 1.06
C PHE A 22 1.12 3.29 0.35
N LEU A 23 0.59 4.35 1.00
CA LEU A 23 -0.44 5.23 0.43
C LEU A 23 0.07 6.13 -0.71
N GLN A 24 1.39 6.26 -0.87
CA GLN A 24 2.08 7.00 -1.93
C GLN A 24 2.79 6.12 -2.95
N ALA A 25 3.00 4.83 -2.66
CA ALA A 25 3.50 3.84 -3.62
C ALA A 25 2.73 3.93 -4.95
N GLU A 26 3.21 3.37 -6.06
CA GLU A 26 2.44 3.30 -7.32
C GLU A 26 2.35 1.86 -7.85
N LEU A 27 1.37 1.57 -8.71
CA LEU A 27 1.24 0.23 -9.29
C LEU A 27 2.41 -0.09 -10.23
N GLY A 28 2.85 0.90 -11.01
CA GLY A 28 3.87 0.73 -12.05
C GLY A 28 3.43 -0.22 -13.18
N TYR A 29 4.20 -0.23 -14.26
CA TYR A 29 3.90 -1.03 -15.47
C TYR A 29 4.21 -2.53 -15.29
N TYR A 30 5.23 -2.87 -14.49
CA TYR A 30 5.71 -4.25 -14.28
C TYR A 30 5.52 -4.74 -12.84
N SER A 31 4.28 -4.71 -12.35
CA SER A 31 3.95 -5.18 -11.00
C SER A 31 3.72 -6.68 -10.92
N SER A 32 4.24 -7.31 -9.87
CA SER A 32 3.92 -8.71 -9.57
C SER A 32 2.43 -8.89 -9.26
N PHE A 33 1.88 -10.07 -9.50
CA PHE A 33 0.48 -10.37 -9.18
C PHE A 33 0.15 -10.13 -7.70
N THR A 34 1.07 -10.53 -6.80
CA THR A 34 0.97 -10.26 -5.37
C THR A 34 0.89 -8.77 -5.08
N TRP A 35 1.74 -7.95 -5.72
CA TRP A 35 1.69 -6.50 -5.54
C TRP A 35 0.39 -5.90 -6.04
N ARG A 36 -0.10 -6.33 -7.21
CA ARG A 36 -1.39 -5.86 -7.73
C ARG A 36 -2.54 -6.12 -6.75
N ARG A 37 -2.59 -7.29 -6.13
CA ARG A 37 -3.61 -7.60 -5.11
C ARG A 37 -3.49 -6.72 -3.87
N VAL A 38 -2.27 -6.57 -3.34
CA VAL A 38 -2.02 -5.71 -2.17
C VAL A 38 -2.34 -4.25 -2.51
N TRP A 39 -1.97 -3.80 -3.69
CA TRP A 39 -2.25 -2.46 -4.19
C TRP A 39 -3.74 -2.19 -4.34
N SER A 40 -4.55 -3.15 -4.79
CA SER A 40 -6.01 -2.96 -4.90
C SER A 40 -6.67 -2.62 -3.56
N THR A 41 -6.13 -3.10 -2.43
CA THR A 41 -6.67 -2.76 -1.09
C THR A 41 -6.36 -1.30 -0.69
N LYS A 42 -5.36 -0.66 -1.31
CA LYS A 42 -5.05 0.75 -1.11
C LYS A 42 -6.21 1.67 -1.47
N LYS A 43 -6.97 1.33 -2.53
CA LYS A 43 -8.13 2.13 -2.96
C LYS A 43 -9.20 2.16 -1.86
N LEU A 44 -9.48 1.00 -1.27
CA LEU A 44 -10.40 0.86 -0.15
C LEU A 44 -9.93 1.71 1.04
N LEU A 45 -8.65 1.62 1.42
CA LEU A 45 -8.11 2.39 2.54
C LEU A 45 -8.17 3.92 2.33
N LYS A 46 -7.99 4.40 1.09
CA LYS A 46 -8.14 5.83 0.78
C LYS A 46 -9.59 6.31 0.91
N GLU A 47 -10.54 5.46 0.53
CA GLU A 47 -11.97 5.77 0.63
C GLU A 47 -12.42 5.86 2.09
N GLU A 48 -12.03 4.88 2.91
CA GLU A 48 -12.28 4.87 4.35
C GLU A 48 -11.66 6.08 5.07
N TYR A 49 -10.43 6.47 4.69
CA TYR A 49 -9.77 7.64 5.25
C TYR A 49 -10.55 8.92 4.92
N LYS A 50 -11.04 9.07 3.68
CA LYS A 50 -11.83 10.22 3.25
C LYS A 50 -13.18 10.32 3.97
N ILE A 51 -13.84 9.19 4.21
CA ILE A 51 -15.12 9.14 4.94
C ILE A 51 -14.94 9.63 6.37
N ARG A 52 -13.85 9.22 7.03
CA ARG A 52 -13.55 9.61 8.42
C ARG A 52 -13.14 11.08 8.56
N ASP A 53 -12.37 11.62 7.62
CA ASP A 53 -11.97 13.04 7.63
C ASP A 53 -13.16 13.98 7.37
N SER A 54 -14.19 13.52 6.64
CA SER A 54 -15.41 14.29 6.35
C SER A 54 -16.45 14.28 7.49
N GLN A 55 -16.16 13.62 8.62
CA GLN A 55 -17.01 13.59 9.82
C GLN A 55 -16.40 14.36 10.99
N LYS A 56 -15.34 15.12 10.73
CA LYS A 56 -14.70 16.05 11.67
C LYS A 56 -14.91 17.48 11.19
#